data_AF-A0A2M7FNA1-F1
#
_entry.id   AF-A0A2M7FNA1-F1
#
_cell.length_a   1.000
_cell.length_b   1.000
_cell.length_c   1.000
_cell.angle_alpha   90.00
_cell.angle_beta   90.00
_cell.angle_gamma   90.00
#
_symmetry.space_group_name_H-M   'P 1'
#
loop_
_entity.id
_entity.type
_entity.pdbx_description
1 polymer ?
#
loop_
_entity_poly.entity_id
_entity_poly.type
_entity_poly.pdbx_seq_one_letter_code
_entity_poly.pdbx_strand_id
1 'polypeptide(L)'
;LVCHLGGIWLAHELGKSELVSILLVYYATAIVFGVITTFWKISLHAGVNAVLITTINMFYGWHYYWLYGLLYLVMWARVYQKHHTWAQVVVGAGMGTLMIIIGLRLAGLGYSGWSE
;
A
#
# COMPACT_ATOMS: atom_id res chain seq x y z
N LEU A 1 -16.31 4.08 1.29
CA LEU A 1 -16.60 2.73 0.74
C LEU A 1 -17.25 2.82 -0.64
N VAL A 2 -18.34 3.56 -0.79
CA VAL A 2 -19.05 3.72 -2.08
C VAL A 2 -18.14 4.22 -3.22
N CYS A 3 -17.31 5.24 -3.00
CA CYS A 3 -16.39 5.73 -4.03
C CYS A 3 -15.38 4.67 -4.51
N HIS A 4 -14.95 3.78 -3.60
CA HIS A 4 -13.99 2.72 -3.91
C HIS A 4 -14.63 1.62 -4.77
N LEU A 5 -15.87 1.24 -4.45
CA LEU A 5 -16.66 0.33 -5.28
C LEU A 5 -16.96 0.92 -6.65
N GLY A 6 -17.30 2.21 -6.72
CA GLY A 6 -17.48 2.94 -7.97
C GLY A 6 -16.21 2.97 -8.83
N GLY A 7 -15.03 3.11 -8.21
CA GLY A 7 -13.75 3.04 -8.93
C GLY A 7 -13.46 1.67 -9.54
N ILE A 8 -13.75 0.58 -8.82
CA ILE A 8 -13.63 -0.79 -9.36
C ILE A 8 -14.61 -0.99 -10.51
N TRP A 9 -15.88 -0.60 -10.31
CA TRP A 9 -16.91 -0.72 -11.33
C TRP A 9 -16.53 0.04 -12.60
N LEU A 10 -16.10 1.30 -12.48
CA LEU A 10 -15.66 2.10 -13.64
C LEU A 10 -14.46 1.47 -14.34
N ALA A 11 -13.46 0.97 -13.60
CA ALA A 11 -12.32 0.28 -14.19
C ALA A 11 -12.73 -1.00 -14.95
N HIS A 12 -13.71 -1.72 -14.44
CA HIS A 12 -14.30 -2.89 -15.09
C HIS A 12 -15.02 -2.52 -16.39
N GLU A 13 -15.91 -1.51 -16.35
CA GLU A 13 -16.64 -1.05 -17.55
C GLU A 13 -15.70 -0.54 -18.65
N LEU A 14 -14.55 0.01 -18.28
CA LEU A 14 -13.51 0.44 -19.22
C LEU A 14 -12.59 -0.69 -19.72
N GLY A 15 -12.85 -1.94 -19.31
CA GLY A 15 -12.04 -3.11 -19.69
C GLY A 15 -10.62 -3.11 -19.12
N LYS A 16 -10.36 -2.34 -18.06
CA LYS A 16 -9.02 -2.19 -17.45
C LYS A 16 -8.82 -3.23 -16.33
N SER A 17 -8.65 -4.50 -16.71
CA SER A 17 -8.50 -5.64 -15.79
C SER A 17 -7.34 -5.47 -14.80
N GLU A 18 -6.19 -4.96 -15.25
CA GLU A 18 -5.04 -4.70 -14.36
C GLU A 18 -5.39 -3.67 -13.28
N LEU A 19 -6.08 -2.59 -13.65
CA LEU A 19 -6.50 -1.55 -12.71
C LEU A 19 -7.51 -2.10 -11.70
N VAL A 20 -8.44 -2.94 -12.13
CA VAL A 20 -9.36 -3.65 -11.24
C VAL A 20 -8.59 -4.46 -10.20
N SER A 21 -7.60 -5.24 -10.62
CA SER A 21 -6.75 -6.03 -9.71
C SER A 21 -5.97 -5.17 -8.72
N ILE A 22 -5.35 -4.07 -9.17
CA ILE A 22 -4.63 -3.13 -8.28
C ILE A 22 -5.58 -2.56 -7.23
N LEU A 23 -6.77 -2.09 -7.64
CA LEU A 23 -7.75 -1.50 -6.73
C LEU A 23 -8.27 -2.52 -5.72
N LEU A 24 -8.53 -3.76 -6.15
CA LEU A 24 -8.92 -4.85 -5.25
C LEU A 24 -7.86 -5.13 -4.19
N VAL A 25 -6.57 -5.18 -4.57
CA VAL A 25 -5.47 -5.39 -3.62
C VAL A 25 -5.33 -4.21 -2.65
N TYR A 26 -5.44 -2.97 -3.13
CA TYR A 26 -5.41 -1.78 -2.29
C TYR A 26 -6.54 -1.78 -1.25
N TYR A 27 -7.76 -2.15 -1.66
CA TYR A 27 -8.89 -2.17 -0.74
C TYR A 27 -8.84 -3.35 0.22
N ALA A 28 -8.39 -4.52 -0.23
CA ALA A 28 -8.12 -5.65 0.67
C ALA A 28 -7.11 -5.23 1.76
N THR A 29 -6.05 -4.52 1.38
CA THR A 29 -5.06 -3.96 2.31
C THR A 29 -5.68 -2.98 3.29
N ALA A 30 -6.52 -2.06 2.82
CA ALA A 30 -7.22 -1.10 3.67
C ALA A 30 -8.18 -1.77 4.67
N ILE A 31 -8.88 -2.83 4.26
CA ILE A 31 -9.77 -3.60 5.14
C ILE A 31 -8.96 -4.27 6.25
N VAL A 32 -7.85 -4.94 5.91
CA VAL A 32 -6.99 -5.59 6.91
C VAL A 32 -6.39 -4.58 7.88
N PHE A 33 -5.94 -3.42 7.38
CA PHE A 33 -5.51 -2.32 8.24
C PHE A 33 -6.60 -1.85 9.18
N GLY A 34 -7.82 -1.67 8.68
CA GLY A 34 -8.97 -1.28 9.49
C GLY A 34 -9.24 -2.29 10.61
N VAL A 35 -9.30 -3.58 10.28
CA VAL A 35 -9.51 -4.68 11.24
C VAL A 35 -8.40 -4.71 12.28
N ILE A 36 -7.13 -4.64 11.89
CA ILE A 36 -6.03 -4.71 12.86
C ILE A 36 -6.01 -3.50 13.79
N THR A 37 -6.33 -2.32 13.25
CA THR A 37 -6.35 -1.07 14.02
C THR A 37 -7.40 -1.08 15.14
N THR A 38 -8.45 -1.90 15.05
CA THR A 38 -9.43 -2.05 16.15
C THR A 38 -8.86 -2.80 17.36
N PHE A 39 -7.88 -3.69 17.15
CA PHE A 39 -7.22 -4.46 18.20
C PHE A 39 -5.92 -3.80 18.69
N TRP A 40 -5.11 -3.30 17.75
CA TRP A 40 -3.86 -2.63 18.05
C TRP A 40 -3.61 -1.50 17.06
N LYS A 41 -3.53 -0.26 17.59
CA LYS A 41 -3.52 0.98 16.80
C LYS A 41 -2.23 1.19 16.00
N ILE A 42 -2.07 0.45 14.90
CA ILE A 42 -1.01 0.64 13.92
C ILE A 42 -1.13 2.01 13.23
N SER A 43 -0.02 2.52 12.68
CA SER A 43 -0.06 3.80 11.98
C SER A 43 -0.49 3.64 10.52
N LEU A 44 -1.72 4.05 10.21
CA LEU A 44 -2.23 4.10 8.83
C LEU A 44 -1.42 5.04 7.93
N HIS A 45 -0.88 6.13 8.49
CA HIS A 45 -0.03 7.06 7.73
C HIS A 45 1.25 6.36 7.26
N ALA A 46 1.93 5.63 8.15
CA ALA A 46 3.11 4.86 7.77
C ALA A 46 2.74 3.73 6.78
N GLY A 47 1.66 2.99 7.05
CA GLY A 47 1.23 1.88 6.21
C GLY A 47 0.84 2.28 4.79
N VAL A 48 0.01 3.32 4.62
CA VAL A 48 -0.46 3.76 3.29
C VAL A 48 0.68 4.37 2.47
N ASN A 49 1.60 5.12 3.10
CA ASN A 49 2.80 5.60 2.41
C ASN A 49 3.70 4.43 1.97
N ALA A 50 3.87 3.42 2.82
CA ALA A 50 4.63 2.23 2.46
C ALA A 50 3.98 1.46 1.30
N VAL A 51 2.65 1.33 1.26
CA VAL A 51 1.91 0.75 0.12
C VAL A 51 2.24 1.50 -1.16
N LEU A 52 2.08 2.83 -1.19
CA LEU A 52 2.35 3.64 -2.38
C LEU A 52 3.80 3.52 -2.86
N ILE A 53 4.76 3.69 -1.95
CA ILE A 53 6.20 3.63 -2.26
C ILE A 53 6.57 2.25 -2.82
N THR A 54 6.04 1.19 -2.21
CA THR A 54 6.32 -0.17 -2.65
C THR A 54 5.67 -0.45 -4.00
N THR A 55 4.43 0.00 -4.25
CA THR A 55 3.80 -0.15 -5.57
C THR A 55 4.59 0.56 -6.67
N ILE A 56 5.03 1.80 -6.42
CA ILE A 56 5.89 2.54 -7.36
C ILE A 56 7.14 1.71 -7.67
N ASN A 57 7.84 1.23 -6.64
CA ASN A 57 9.05 0.43 -6.86
C ASN A 57 8.76 -0.90 -7.58
N MET A 58 7.63 -1.54 -7.33
CA MET A 58 7.24 -2.77 -8.03
C MET A 58 6.97 -2.56 -9.52
N PHE A 59 6.38 -1.43 -9.92
CA PHE A 59 6.14 -1.14 -11.34
C PHE A 59 7.35 -0.56 -12.06
N TYR A 60 8.22 0.16 -11.35
CA TYR A 60 9.38 0.84 -11.92
C TYR A 60 10.70 0.17 -11.59
N GLY A 61 10.73 -1.14 -11.38
CA GLY A 61 11.98 -1.90 -11.20
C GLY A 61 12.88 -1.39 -10.07
N TRP A 62 12.28 -0.95 -8.96
CA TRP A 62 12.96 -0.46 -7.76
C TRP A 62 13.84 0.82 -7.92
N HIS A 63 13.64 1.60 -8.99
CA HIS A 63 14.39 2.86 -9.21
C HIS A 63 14.11 3.96 -8.17
N TYR A 64 13.00 3.85 -7.43
CA TYR A 64 12.53 4.89 -6.50
C TYR A 64 12.67 4.47 -5.02
N TYR A 65 13.66 3.64 -4.69
CA TYR A 65 13.87 3.15 -3.32
C TYR A 65 14.22 4.29 -2.33
N TRP A 66 14.76 5.42 -2.83
CA TRP A 66 15.04 6.60 -2.02
C TRP A 66 13.79 7.21 -1.38
N LEU A 67 12.59 6.94 -1.91
CA LEU A 67 11.31 7.34 -1.30
C LEU A 67 11.10 6.73 0.09
N TYR A 68 11.74 5.61 0.43
CA TYR A 68 11.71 5.08 1.80
C TYR A 68 12.37 6.05 2.82
N GLY A 69 13.22 6.97 2.37
CA GLY A 69 13.68 8.09 3.20
C GLY A 69 12.53 9.04 3.59
N LEU A 70 11.60 9.32 2.67
CA LEU A 70 10.39 10.08 2.98
C LEU A 70 9.47 9.30 3.92
N LEU A 71 9.36 7.98 3.74
CA LEU A 71 8.61 7.12 4.68
C LEU A 71 9.16 7.25 6.10
N TYR A 72 10.49 7.23 6.26
CA TYR A 72 11.11 7.42 7.56
C TYR A 72 10.74 8.78 8.19
N LEU A 73 10.72 9.86 7.41
CA LEU A 73 10.28 11.18 7.88
C LEU A 73 8.80 11.17 8.33
N VAL A 74 7.92 10.49 7.59
CA VAL A 74 6.51 10.31 7.98
C VAL A 74 6.42 9.54 9.29
N MET A 75 7.15 8.44 9.43
CA MET A 75 7.18 7.62 10.65
C MET A 75 7.67 8.45 11.85
N TRP A 76 8.77 9.18 11.69
CA TRP A 76 9.31 10.08 12.70
C TRP A 76 8.28 11.13 13.12
N ALA A 77 7.62 11.80 12.17
CA ALA A 77 6.63 12.83 12.48
C ALA A 77 5.46 12.27 13.32
N ARG A 78 5.01 11.05 13.04
CA ARG A 78 3.94 10.38 13.82
C ARG A 78 4.37 10.04 15.24
N VAL A 79 5.63 9.66 15.43
CA VAL A 79 6.20 9.38 16.76
C VAL A 79 6.47 10.66 17.53
N TYR A 80 7.05 11.67 16.88
CA TYR A 80 7.37 12.97 17.48
C TYR A 80 6.13 13.70 17.99
N GLN A 81 5.03 13.67 17.23
CA GLN A 81 3.73 14.20 17.65
C GLN A 81 3.04 13.35 18.74
N LYS A 82 3.71 12.31 19.26
CA LYS A 82 3.21 11.39 20.30
C LYS A 82 1.90 10.69 19.94
N HIS A 83 1.59 10.58 18.65
CA HIS A 83 0.40 9.87 18.19
C HIS A 83 0.61 8.36 18.09
N HIS A 84 1.86 7.92 17.90
CA HIS A 84 2.23 6.52 17.76
C HIS A 84 3.59 6.21 18.40
N THR A 85 3.85 4.93 18.67
CA THR A 85 5.19 4.42 19.00
C THR A 85 5.94 3.96 17.76
N TRP A 86 7.26 3.80 17.85
CA TRP A 86 8.07 3.21 16.78
C TRP A 86 7.56 1.83 16.35
N ALA A 87 7.13 0.99 17.28
CA ALA A 87 6.54 -0.32 16.96
C ALA A 87 5.29 -0.20 16.08
N GLN A 88 4.38 0.73 16.40
CA GLN A 88 3.15 0.94 15.63
C GLN A 88 3.41 1.46 14.20
N VAL A 89 4.40 2.32 14.02
CA VAL A 89 4.76 2.84 12.68
C VAL A 89 5.54 1.81 11.87
N VAL A 90 6.47 1.06 12.49
CA VAL A 90 7.27 0.02 11.81
C VAL A 90 6.37 -1.14 11.39
N VAL A 91 5.50 -1.63 12.28
CA VAL A 91 4.57 -2.71 11.90
C VAL A 91 3.58 -2.22 10.85
N GLY A 92 3.02 -1.00 10.98
CA GLY A 92 2.14 -0.43 9.96
C GLY A 92 2.80 -0.37 8.57
N ALA A 93 4.03 0.15 8.48
CA ALA A 93 4.80 0.23 7.24
C ALA A 93 5.17 -1.15 6.68
N GLY A 94 5.67 -2.05 7.54
CA GLY A 94 6.04 -3.41 7.15
C GLY A 94 4.85 -4.20 6.62
N MET A 95 3.70 -4.12 7.30
CA MET A 95 2.47 -4.74 6.85
C MET A 95 2.02 -4.20 5.48
N GLY A 96 2.01 -2.88 5.29
CA GLY A 96 1.66 -2.28 3.99
C GLY A 96 2.55 -2.78 2.85
N THR A 97 3.86 -2.84 3.10
CA THR A 97 4.87 -3.34 2.16
C THR A 97 4.64 -4.81 1.81
N LEU A 98 4.46 -5.67 2.82
CA LEU A 98 4.28 -7.11 2.59
C LEU A 98 2.97 -7.42 1.88
N MET A 99 1.88 -6.80 2.33
CA MET A 99 0.56 -7.00 1.74
C MET A 99 0.52 -6.60 0.28
N ILE A 100 1.16 -5.49 -0.09
CA ILE A 100 1.13 -5.04 -1.47
C ILE A 100 2.01 -5.91 -2.38
N ILE A 101 3.19 -6.32 -1.90
CA ILE A 101 4.05 -7.26 -2.63
C ILE A 101 3.30 -8.56 -2.89
N ILE A 102 2.74 -9.17 -1.84
CA ILE A 102 2.02 -10.43 -1.96
C ILE A 102 0.79 -10.26 -2.86
N GLY A 103 -0.05 -9.26 -2.59
CA GLY A 103 -1.30 -9.06 -3.32
C GLY A 103 -1.10 -8.80 -4.81
N LEU A 104 -0.15 -7.93 -5.17
CA LEU A 104 0.12 -7.67 -6.59
C LEU A 104 0.77 -8.88 -7.28
N ARG A 105 1.70 -9.58 -6.61
CA ARG A 105 2.31 -10.80 -7.19
C ARG A 105 1.27 -11.90 -7.42
N LEU A 106 0.34 -12.10 -6.48
CA LEU A 106 -0.77 -13.05 -6.65
C LEU A 106 -1.72 -12.65 -7.78
N ALA A 107 -1.86 -11.36 -8.04
CA ALA A 107 -2.62 -10.83 -9.18
C ALA A 107 -1.85 -10.89 -10.51
N GLY A 108 -0.63 -11.45 -10.54
CA GLY A 108 0.22 -11.48 -11.74
C GLY A 108 0.85 -10.13 -12.09
N LEU A 109 0.84 -9.17 -11.16
CA LEU A 109 1.32 -7.79 -11.37
C LEU A 109 2.67 -7.54 -10.68
N GLY A 110 3.50 -6.72 -11.31
CA GLY A 110 4.83 -6.33 -10.85
C GLY A 110 5.78 -6.15 -12.03
N TYR A 111 7.05 -5.83 -11.78
CA TYR A 111 8.04 -5.66 -12.83
C TYR A 111 8.24 -6.96 -13.63
N SER A 112 7.47 -7.11 -14.70
CA SER A 112 7.80 -7.90 -15.86
C SER A 112 8.72 -7.00 -16.68
N GLY A 113 10.03 -7.19 -16.57
CA GLY A 113 10.97 -6.52 -17.48
C GLY A 113 10.45 -6.71 -18.90
N TRP A 114 10.12 -5.59 -19.55
CA TRP A 114 9.69 -5.43 -20.93
C TRP A 114 9.72 -6.73 -21.73
N SER A 115 8.57 -7.38 -21.93
CA SER A 115 8.38 -8.15 -23.16
C SER A 115 8.20 -7.11 -24.27
N GLU A 116 9.33 -6.64 -24.80
CA GLU A 116 9.36 -6.19 -26.20
C GLU A 116 8.95 -7.35 -27.11
#